data_AF-A0A210QXZ0-F1
#
_entry.id   AF-A0A210QXZ0-F1
#
_cell.length_a   1.000
_cell.length_b   1.000
_cell.length_c   1.000
_cell.angle_alpha   90.00
_cell.angle_beta   90.00
_cell.angle_gamma   90.00
#
_symmetry.space_group_name_H-M   'P 1'
#
loop_
_entity.id
_entity.type
_entity.pdbx_description
1 polymer ?
#
loop_
_entity_poly.entity_id
_entity_poly.type
_entity_poly.pdbx_seq_one_letter_code
_entity_poly.pdbx_strand_id
1 'polypeptide(L)'
;MTIYNKRGPAPIDKGWSWVVMSAVMLSTFLEMGLYKSFGIFFVEYVEKFGSSATMTSVISGVYLAGYSFVALIMMTYGLGRISCRQSVMIGGVFISIGYLVSSLATTIEIVILAQGVFTGL
;
A
#
# COMPACT_ATOMS: atom_id res chain seq x y z
N MET A 1 -7.00 40.70 -6.41
CA MET A 1 -7.87 39.81 -7.21
C MET A 1 -7.97 38.49 -6.46
N THR A 2 -8.93 38.41 -5.53
CA THR A 2 -9.06 37.31 -4.54
C THR A 2 -10.16 36.37 -5.03
N ILE A 3 -9.79 35.23 -5.59
CA ILE A 3 -10.75 34.26 -6.15
C ILE A 3 -11.18 33.27 -5.05
N TYR A 4 -12.44 33.43 -4.64
CA TYR A 4 -13.42 32.39 -4.25
C TYR A 4 -13.19 31.53 -2.98
N ASN A 5 -14.06 31.70 -1.98
CA ASN A 5 -14.41 30.64 -1.04
C ASN A 5 -15.94 30.43 -1.03
N LYS A 6 -16.44 29.53 -1.91
CA LYS A 6 -17.78 28.94 -1.81
C LYS A 6 -17.72 27.51 -1.28
N ARG A 7 -17.12 27.30 -0.11
CA ARG A 7 -17.44 26.11 0.69
C ARG A 7 -18.20 26.62 1.91
N GLY A 8 -19.53 26.46 1.88
CA GLY A 8 -20.33 26.57 3.09
C GLY A 8 -19.76 25.64 4.17
N PRO A 9 -20.05 25.89 5.46
CA PRO A 9 -19.53 25.06 6.54
C PRO A 9 -19.78 23.59 6.22
N ALA A 10 -18.73 22.77 6.27
CA ALA A 10 -18.84 21.34 6.07
C ALA A 10 -19.97 20.80 6.96
N PRO A 11 -20.86 19.92 6.45
CA PRO A 11 -21.90 19.34 7.28
C PRO A 11 -21.24 18.74 8.51
N ILE A 12 -21.73 19.08 9.70
CA ILE A 12 -21.27 18.44 10.93
C ILE A 12 -21.67 16.97 10.79
N ASP A 13 -20.71 16.10 10.46
CA ASP A 13 -20.93 14.68 10.23
C ASP A 13 -21.35 14.02 11.56
N LYS A 14 -22.66 13.88 11.78
CA LYS A 14 -23.24 13.45 13.06
C LYS A 14 -23.26 11.92 13.28
N GLY A 15 -22.58 11.12 12.46
CA GLY A 15 -22.52 9.66 12.66
C GLY A 15 -21.74 8.87 11.61
N TRP A 16 -21.69 9.37 10.37
CA TRP A 16 -20.92 8.73 9.28
C TRP A 16 -19.42 8.65 9.57
N SER A 17 -18.89 9.62 10.34
CA SER A 17 -17.49 9.66 10.76
C SER A 17 -17.06 8.40 11.51
N TRP A 18 -17.92 7.79 12.33
CA TRP A 18 -17.57 6.56 13.06
C TRP A 18 -17.34 5.37 12.12
N VAL A 19 -18.15 5.26 11.06
CA VAL A 19 -18.00 4.21 10.05
C VAL A 19 -16.68 4.42 9.28
N VAL A 20 -16.38 5.65 8.90
CA VAL A 20 -15.11 5.97 8.21
C VAL A 20 -13.91 5.74 9.12
N MET A 21 -13.98 6.13 10.40
CA MET A 21 -12.90 5.91 11.37
C MET A 21 -12.63 4.43 11.60
N SER A 22 -13.68 3.61 11.79
CA SER A 22 -13.51 2.16 11.94
C SER A 22 -12.92 1.52 10.69
N ALA A 23 -13.34 1.95 9.50
CA ALA A 23 -12.75 1.47 8.24
C ALA A 23 -11.26 1.83 8.13
N VAL A 24 -10.88 3.09 8.41
CA VAL A 24 -9.47 3.53 8.37
C VAL A 24 -8.62 2.82 9.43
N MET A 25 -9.18 2.60 10.62
CA MET A 25 -8.51 1.84 11.68
C MET A 25 -8.22 0.41 11.23
N LEU A 26 -9.19 -0.27 10.61
CA LEU A 26 -9.00 -1.63 10.10
C LEU A 26 -7.98 -1.66 8.96
N SER A 27 -8.05 -0.73 8.01
CA SER A 27 -7.08 -0.67 6.90
C SER A 27 -5.65 -0.46 7.40
N THR A 28 -5.42 0.50 8.29
CA THR A 28 -4.08 0.77 8.83
C THR A 28 -3.59 -0.36 9.74
N PHE A 29 -4.48 -1.03 10.48
CA PHE A 29 -4.15 -2.22 11.25
C PHE A 29 -3.70 -3.39 10.35
N LEU A 30 -4.44 -3.65 9.27
CA LEU A 30 -4.09 -4.70 8.31
C LEU A 30 -2.75 -4.41 7.63
N GLU A 31 -2.52 -3.18 7.22
CA GLU A 31 -1.27 -2.76 6.60
C GLU A 31 -0.08 -3.00 7.53
N MET A 32 -0.16 -2.51 8.78
CA MET A 32 0.86 -2.76 9.82
C MET A 32 1.05 -4.25 10.14
N GLY A 33 -0.03 -5.03 10.12
CA GLY A 33 0.01 -6.48 10.31
C GLY A 33 0.78 -7.18 9.19
N LEU A 34 0.55 -6.77 7.93
CA LEU A 34 1.28 -7.29 6.77
C LEU A 34 2.77 -6.94 6.84
N TYR A 35 3.11 -5.69 7.18
CA TYR A 35 4.50 -5.27 7.36
C TYR A 35 5.25 -6.10 8.40
N LYS A 36 4.62 -6.38 9.55
CA LYS A 36 5.25 -7.22 10.58
C LYS A 36 5.38 -8.68 10.15
N SER A 37 4.36 -9.20 9.47
CA SER A 37 4.35 -10.57 8.97
C SER A 37 5.41 -10.81 7.90
N PHE A 38 5.79 -9.76 7.15
CA PHE A 38 6.90 -9.83 6.18
C PHE A 38 8.20 -10.31 6.82
N GLY A 39 8.47 -10.01 8.10
CA GLY A 39 9.65 -10.52 8.79
C GLY A 39 9.70 -12.06 8.89
N ILE A 40 8.54 -12.70 9.05
CA ILE A 40 8.43 -14.17 9.06
C ILE A 40 8.58 -14.71 7.64
N PHE A 41 7.88 -14.11 6.66
CA PHE A 41 8.00 -14.50 5.26
C PHE A 41 9.43 -14.34 4.72
N PHE A 42 10.16 -13.33 5.17
CA PHE A 42 11.54 -13.10 4.77
C PHE A 42 12.44 -14.31 5.08
N VAL A 43 12.32 -14.87 6.29
CA VAL A 43 13.09 -16.05 6.71
C VAL A 43 12.71 -17.25 5.84
N GLU A 44 11.41 -17.47 5.65
CA GLU A 44 10.89 -18.56 4.82
C GLU A 44 11.36 -18.44 3.36
N TYR A 45 11.41 -17.24 2.80
CA TYR A 45 11.88 -17.02 1.42
C TYR A 45 13.37 -17.32 1.27
N VAL A 46 14.19 -16.97 2.26
CA VAL A 46 15.62 -17.30 2.26
C VAL A 46 15.81 -18.81 2.28
N GLU A 47 15.06 -19.53 3.13
CA GLU A 47 15.15 -20.98 3.27
C GLU A 47 14.61 -21.72 2.04
N LYS A 48 13.40 -21.37 1.57
CA LYS A 48 12.71 -22.04 0.46
C LYS A 48 13.39 -21.85 -0.89
N PHE A 49 13.95 -20.67 -1.16
CA PHE A 49 14.64 -20.39 -2.42
C PHE A 49 16.15 -20.56 -2.34
N GLY A 50 16.71 -20.85 -1.16
CA GLY A 50 18.15 -20.92 -0.93
C GLY A 50 18.89 -19.64 -1.29
N SER A 51 18.19 -18.50 -1.29
CA SER A 51 18.70 -17.22 -1.79
C SER A 51 19.42 -16.45 -0.68
N SER A 52 20.44 -15.67 -1.04
CA SER A 52 21.12 -14.77 -0.10
C SER A 52 20.15 -13.76 0.51
N ALA A 53 20.32 -13.46 1.79
CA ALA A 53 19.55 -12.45 2.51
C ALA A 53 19.56 -11.08 1.80
N THR A 54 20.63 -10.77 1.07
CA THR A 54 20.74 -9.55 0.26
C THR A 54 19.73 -9.52 -0.89
N MET A 55 19.46 -10.65 -1.55
CA MET A 55 18.49 -10.70 -2.65
C MET A 55 17.06 -10.62 -2.12
N THR A 56 16.77 -11.28 -1.00
CA THR A 56 15.43 -11.22 -0.37
C THR A 56 15.13 -9.82 0.18
N SER A 57 16.14 -9.08 0.67
CA SER A 57 15.92 -7.73 1.23
C SER A 57 15.59 -6.69 0.16
N VAL A 58 15.98 -6.93 -1.10
CA VAL A 58 15.58 -6.10 -2.24
C VAL A 58 14.06 -5.99 -2.37
N ILE A 59 13.29 -7.03 -1.98
CA ILE A 59 11.82 -6.98 -1.99
C ILE A 59 11.33 -5.79 -1.16
N SER A 60 11.79 -5.67 0.08
CA SER A 60 11.41 -4.56 0.98
C SER A 60 11.94 -3.20 0.50
N GLY A 61 13.12 -3.18 -0.12
CA GLY A 61 13.69 -1.95 -0.68
C GLY A 61 12.89 -1.41 -1.87
N VAL A 62 12.53 -2.29 -2.81
CA VAL A 62 11.71 -1.94 -3.99
C VAL A 62 10.30 -1.54 -3.54
N TYR A 63 9.71 -2.27 -2.60
CA TYR A 63 8.44 -1.92 -1.99
C TYR A 63 8.44 -0.48 -1.44
N LEU A 64 9.42 -0.14 -0.60
CA LEU A 64 9.48 1.18 0.03
C LEU A 64 9.76 2.29 -0.99
N ALA A 65 10.60 2.01 -1.99
CA ALA A 65 10.88 2.94 -3.08
C ALA A 65 9.62 3.22 -3.92
N GLY A 66 8.89 2.16 -4.30
CA GLY A 66 7.61 2.27 -5.01
C GLY A 66 6.58 3.07 -4.22
N TYR A 67 6.38 2.70 -2.95
CA TYR A 67 5.44 3.36 -2.06
C TYR A 67 5.75 4.86 -1.92
N SER A 68 7.03 5.20 -1.71
CA SER A 68 7.47 6.59 -1.58
C SER A 68 7.24 7.39 -2.87
N PHE A 69 7.48 6.77 -4.03
CA PHE A 69 7.28 7.42 -5.33
C PHE A 69 5.79 7.70 -5.60
N VAL A 70 4.91 6.72 -5.35
CA VAL A 70 3.46 6.91 -5.49
C VAL A 70 2.95 7.95 -4.49
N ALA A 71 3.43 7.92 -3.24
CA ALA A 71 3.07 8.90 -2.22
C ALA A 71 3.42 10.33 -2.67
N LEU A 72 4.61 10.55 -3.24
CA LEU A 72 5.03 11.86 -3.78
C LEU A 72 4.10 12.34 -4.92
N ILE A 73 3.75 11.45 -5.84
CA ILE A 73 2.84 11.77 -6.96
C ILE A 73 1.45 12.13 -6.44
N MET A 74 0.93 11.33 -5.49
CA MET A 74 -0.39 11.54 -4.90
C MET A 74 -0.46 12.86 -4.12
N MET A 75 0.58 13.21 -3.36
CA MET A 75 0.63 14.49 -2.65
C MET A 75 0.71 15.69 -3.61
N THR A 76 1.40 15.56 -4.74
CA THR A 76 1.63 16.70 -5.66
C THR A 76 0.47 16.90 -6.64
N TYR A 77 -0.04 15.81 -7.23
CA TYR A 77 -1.04 15.86 -8.31
C TYR A 77 -2.42 15.32 -7.87
N GLY A 78 -2.46 14.45 -6.87
CA GLY A 78 -3.68 13.74 -6.45
C GLY A 78 -4.68 14.61 -5.70
N LEU A 79 -4.21 15.60 -4.92
CA LEU A 79 -5.05 16.46 -4.06
C LEU A 79 -6.19 17.18 -4.78
N GLY A 80 -6.08 17.41 -6.09
CA GLY A 80 -7.11 18.07 -6.90
C GLY A 80 -7.98 17.15 -7.76
N ARG A 81 -7.61 15.86 -7.92
CA ARG A 81 -8.20 14.97 -8.95
C ARG A 81 -8.62 13.60 -8.43
N ILE A 82 -7.97 13.08 -7.39
CA ILE A 82 -8.19 11.72 -6.89
C ILE A 82 -8.76 11.80 -5.48
N SER A 83 -9.90 11.15 -5.26
CA SER A 83 -10.48 11.05 -3.91
C SER A 83 -9.73 10.04 -3.08
N CYS A 84 -9.49 10.33 -1.79
CA CYS A 84 -8.85 9.41 -0.84
C CYS A 84 -9.47 8.00 -0.87
N ARG A 85 -10.81 7.91 -0.97
CA ARG A 85 -11.53 6.63 -1.08
C ARG A 85 -11.12 5.81 -2.30
N GLN A 86 -10.90 6.45 -3.46
CA GLN A 86 -10.50 5.74 -4.68
C GLN A 86 -9.07 5.22 -4.55
N SER A 87 -8.16 6.02 -3.99
CA SER A 87 -6.77 5.60 -3.76
C SER A 87 -6.68 4.36 -2.87
N VAL A 88 -7.42 4.34 -1.75
CA VAL A 88 -7.42 3.20 -0.82
C VAL A 88 -7.96 1.93 -1.49
N MET A 89 -9.04 2.04 -2.28
CA MET A 89 -9.61 0.89 -2.98
C MET A 89 -8.67 0.35 -4.06
N ILE A 90 -8.02 1.23 -4.82
CA ILE A 90 -7.07 0.85 -5.86
C ILE A 90 -5.84 0.16 -5.25
N GLY A 91 -5.24 0.76 -4.21
CA GLY A 91 -4.09 0.17 -3.52
C GLY A 91 -4.40 -1.20 -2.91
N GLY A 92 -5.57 -1.36 -2.28
CA GLY A 92 -6.00 -2.67 -1.75
C GLY A 92 -6.10 -3.77 -2.81
N VAL A 93 -6.55 -3.43 -4.02
CA VAL A 93 -6.59 -4.38 -5.15
C VAL A 93 -5.18 -4.74 -5.60
N PHE A 94 -4.29 -3.75 -5.77
CA PHE A 94 -2.89 -3.98 -6.15
C PHE A 94 -2.14 -4.85 -5.14
N ILE A 95 -2.31 -4.57 -3.85
CA ILE A 95 -1.76 -5.39 -2.76
C ILE A 95 -2.27 -6.83 -2.86
N SER A 96 -3.57 -7.02 -3.00
CA SER A 96 -4.18 -8.36 -3.10
C SER A 96 -3.63 -9.14 -4.30
N ILE A 97 -3.51 -8.49 -5.46
CA ILE A 97 -2.92 -9.10 -6.67
C ILE A 97 -1.45 -9.46 -6.43
N GLY A 98 -0.66 -8.56 -5.84
CA GLY A 98 0.75 -8.81 -5.54
C GLY A 98 0.96 -10.04 -4.63
N TYR A 99 0.14 -10.19 -3.58
CA TYR A 99 0.20 -11.36 -2.71
C TYR A 99 -0.32 -12.64 -3.39
N LEU A 100 -1.38 -12.57 -4.21
CA LEU A 100 -1.89 -13.72 -4.96
C LEU A 100 -0.85 -14.23 -5.98
N VAL A 101 -0.23 -13.33 -6.74
CA VAL A 101 0.84 -13.68 -7.69
C VAL A 101 2.04 -14.27 -6.95
N SER A 102 2.40 -13.72 -5.79
CA SER A 102 3.46 -14.27 -4.94
C SER A 102 3.18 -15.71 -4.51
N SER A 103 1.91 -16.06 -4.22
CA SER A 103 1.53 -17.42 -3.82
C SER A 103 1.78 -18.47 -4.91
N LEU A 104 1.76 -18.06 -6.18
CA LEU A 104 2.00 -18.92 -7.34
C LEU A 104 3.46 -18.86 -7.82
N ALA A 105 4.30 -18.04 -7.19
CA ALA A 105 5.67 -17.80 -7.63
C ALA A 105 6.57 -19.00 -7.33
N THR A 106 7.29 -19.48 -8.36
CA THR A 106 8.26 -20.57 -8.27
C THR A 106 9.70 -20.09 -8.14
N THR A 107 9.94 -18.78 -8.30
CA THR A 107 11.28 -18.17 -8.30
C THR A 107 11.26 -16.86 -7.52
N ILE A 108 12.36 -16.52 -6.84
CA ILE A 108 12.46 -15.30 -6.02
C ILE A 108 12.31 -14.00 -6.83
N GLU A 109 12.71 -14.00 -8.10
CA GLU A 109 12.55 -12.85 -8.99
C GLU A 109 11.07 -12.48 -9.20
N ILE A 110 10.20 -13.50 -9.33
CA ILE A 110 8.75 -13.30 -9.48
C ILE A 110 8.18 -12.74 -8.17
N VAL A 111 8.68 -13.19 -7.02
CA VAL A 111 8.30 -12.64 -5.70
C VAL A 111 8.75 -11.19 -5.57
N ILE A 112 9.96 -10.83 -6.01
CA ILE A 112 10.45 -9.45 -6.02
C ILE A 112 9.57 -8.55 -6.90
N LEU A 113 9.18 -9.01 -8.08
CA LEU A 113 8.28 -8.25 -8.95
C LEU A 113 6.88 -8.14 -8.33
N ALA A 114 6.32 -9.23 -7.81
CA ALA A 114 4.97 -9.24 -7.25
C ALA A 114 4.87 -8.45 -5.94
N GLN A 115 5.69 -8.76 -4.93
CA GLN A 115 5.66 -8.12 -3.62
C GLN A 115 6.53 -6.87 -3.48
N GLY A 116 7.38 -6.55 -4.45
CA GLY A 116 8.10 -5.28 -4.50
C GLY A 116 7.31 -4.24 -5.29
N VAL A 117 6.94 -4.58 -6.54
CA VAL A 117 6.36 -3.60 -7.46
C VAL A 117 4.85 -3.48 -7.29
N PHE A 118 4.08 -4.58 -7.31
CA PHE A 118 2.61 -4.47 -7.26
C PHE A 118 2.09 -3.98 -5.92
N THR A 119 2.67 -4.42 -4.81
CA THR A 119 2.27 -3.96 -3.46
C THR A 119 2.75 -2.55 -3.15
N GLY A 120 3.83 -2.09 -3.80
CA GLY A 120 4.36 -0.73 -3.63
C GLY A 120 3.65 0.32 -4.50
N LEU A 121 2.72 -0.09 -5.36
CA LEU A 121 1.97 0.77 -6.30
C LEU A 121 0.56 1.08 -5.79
#